data_AF-A0A355GV84-F1
#
_entry.id   AF-A0A355GV84-F1
#
_cell.length_a   1.000
_cell.length_b   1.000
_cell.length_c   1.000
_cell.angle_alpha   90.00
_cell.angle_beta   90.00
_cell.angle_gamma   90.00
#
_symmetry.space_group_name_H-M   'P 1'
#
loop_
_entity.id
_entity.type
_entity.pdbx_description
1 polymer ?
#
loop_
_entity_poly.entity_id
_entity_poly.type
_entity_poly.pdbx_seq_one_letter_code
_entity_poly.pdbx_strand_id
1 'polypeptide(L)'
;NLSLPFGVFAKNPKLEISGSHEETKYRHSSIVLVGSGSVPSPFSKDFNPFRLERIQAGDTPWGPKAYVERYKKNPSLRYVSDGNARTITVPKGAETNIPAALAAKYRVLSVEPVSAG
;
A
#
# COMPACT_ATOMS: atom_id res chain seq x y z
N ASN A 1 8.69 0.60 12.30
CA ASN A 1 8.21 1.56 11.28
C ASN A 1 8.52 2.96 11.75
N LEU A 2 8.82 3.89 10.82
CA LEU A 2 9.07 5.30 11.11
C LEU A 2 8.02 6.17 10.42
N SER A 3 7.42 7.09 11.16
CA SER A 3 6.55 8.13 10.62
C SER A 3 7.34 9.42 10.45
N LEU A 4 7.47 9.90 9.21
CA LEU A 4 8.20 11.13 8.96
C LEU A 4 7.41 12.33 9.50
N PRO A 5 8.01 13.20 10.34
CA PRO A 5 7.41 14.47 10.72
C PRO A 5 7.02 15.26 9.47
N PHE A 6 5.75 15.67 9.38
CA PHE A 6 5.17 16.35 8.22
C PHE A 6 5.33 15.61 6.87
N GLY A 7 5.72 14.33 6.87
CA GLY A 7 6.00 13.59 5.64
C GLY A 7 7.29 14.01 4.95
N VAL A 8 8.14 14.80 5.60
CA VAL A 8 9.34 15.38 5.00
C VAL A 8 10.52 14.43 5.18
N PHE A 9 11.21 14.14 4.07
CA PHE A 9 12.41 13.31 4.07
C PHE A 9 13.58 14.02 4.79
N ALA A 10 14.40 13.22 5.48
CA ALA A 10 15.68 13.67 5.98
C ALA A 10 16.60 14.06 4.82
N LYS A 11 17.57 14.95 5.09
CA LYS A 11 18.62 15.30 4.11
C LYS A 11 19.33 14.06 3.55
N ASN A 12 19.48 13.02 4.39
CA ASN A 12 19.95 11.71 3.97
C ASN A 12 18.85 10.66 4.20
N PRO A 13 18.04 10.31 3.18
CA PRO A 13 16.94 9.36 3.31
C PRO A 13 17.37 7.93 3.72
N LYS A 14 18.65 7.57 3.56
CA LYS A 14 19.14 6.25 4.00
C LYS A 14 19.02 6.08 5.52
N LEU A 15 19.15 7.18 6.27
CA LEU A 15 19.01 7.20 7.72
C LEU A 15 17.56 6.97 8.17
N GLU A 16 16.57 7.13 7.29
CA GLU A 16 15.20 6.76 7.61
C GLU A 16 15.06 5.23 7.66
N ILE A 17 15.83 4.49 6.86
CA ILE A 17 15.74 3.05 6.76
C ILE A 17 16.57 2.38 7.86
N SER A 18 17.82 2.80 8.05
CA SER A 18 18.71 2.19 9.04
C SER A 18 19.90 3.08 9.37
N GLY A 19 20.43 2.90 10.58
CA GLY A 19 21.62 3.59 11.04
C GLY A 19 21.96 3.21 12.48
N SER A 20 22.78 4.05 13.11
CA SER A 20 23.14 3.94 14.52
C SER A 20 23.10 5.32 15.18
N HIS A 21 22.67 5.35 16.43
CA HIS A 21 22.78 6.52 17.30
C HIS A 21 23.31 6.05 18.64
N GLU A 22 24.43 6.65 19.08
CA GLU A 22 25.21 6.15 20.22
C GLU A 22 25.53 4.65 20.03
N GLU A 23 25.15 3.80 20.98
CA GLU A 23 25.34 2.35 20.91
C GLU A 23 24.14 1.60 20.30
N THR A 24 23.05 2.31 19.96
CA THR A 24 21.81 1.69 19.44
C THR A 24 21.79 1.68 17.92
N LYS A 25 21.73 0.48 17.33
CA LYS A 25 21.46 0.29 15.89
C LYS A 25 19.97 0.17 15.65
N TYR A 26 19.49 0.76 14.56
CA TYR A 26 18.08 0.65 14.16
C TYR A 26 17.94 0.26 12.68
N ARG A 27 16.83 -0.41 12.38
CA ARG A 27 16.37 -0.69 11.03
C ARG A 27 14.84 -0.67 10.99
N HIS A 28 14.27 0.25 10.25
CA HIS A 28 12.83 0.33 10.05
C HIS A 28 12.41 -0.61 8.93
N SER A 29 11.33 -1.35 9.17
CA SER A 29 10.67 -2.20 8.17
C SER A 29 9.82 -1.41 7.17
N SER A 30 9.38 -0.20 7.54
CA SER A 30 8.64 0.70 6.67
C SER A 30 8.77 2.16 7.09
N ILE A 31 8.58 3.06 6.12
CA ILE A 31 8.51 4.52 6.29
C ILE A 31 7.13 4.99 5.84
N VAL A 32 6.44 5.73 6.71
CA VAL A 32 5.13 6.31 6.40
C VAL A 32 5.22 7.82 6.23
N LEU A 33 4.59 8.32 5.18
CA LEU A 33 4.60 9.71 4.73
C LEU A 33 3.32 10.42 5.17
N VAL A 34 3.29 11.74 5.08
CA VAL A 34 2.04 12.49 4.94
C VAL A 34 1.65 12.41 3.47
N GLY A 35 0.40 12.07 3.19
CA GLY A 35 -0.10 11.95 1.82
C GLY A 35 -1.60 12.16 1.76
N SER A 36 -2.11 12.07 0.55
CA SER A 36 -3.53 12.05 0.23
C SER A 36 -3.93 10.75 -0.47
N GLY A 37 -2.97 9.85 -0.71
CA GLY A 37 -3.07 8.60 -1.47
C GLY A 37 -3.30 7.34 -0.64
N SER A 38 -3.96 6.36 -1.25
CA SER A 38 -3.81 4.94 -0.88
C SER A 38 -2.49 4.39 -1.43
N VAL A 39 -1.83 3.51 -0.69
CA VAL A 39 -0.61 2.82 -1.16
C VAL A 39 -0.94 1.65 -2.08
N PRO A 40 -0.06 1.30 -3.04
CA PRO A 40 -0.16 0.04 -3.77
C PRO A 40 -0.21 -1.17 -2.82
N SER A 41 -0.85 -2.25 -3.25
CA SER A 41 -0.88 -3.52 -2.51
C SER A 41 0.54 -4.03 -2.23
N PRO A 42 0.84 -4.63 -1.06
CA PRO A 42 2.12 -5.30 -0.77
C PRO A 42 2.53 -6.39 -1.77
N PHE A 43 1.58 -6.87 -2.58
CA PHE A 43 1.80 -7.86 -3.63
C PHE A 43 1.97 -7.26 -5.03
N SER A 44 1.98 -5.92 -5.15
CA SER A 44 2.25 -5.21 -6.40
C SER A 44 3.75 -5.00 -6.61
N LYS A 45 4.20 -5.00 -7.87
CA LYS A 45 5.53 -4.55 -8.30
C LYS A 45 5.85 -3.11 -7.89
N ASP A 46 4.81 -2.28 -7.75
CA ASP A 46 4.96 -0.86 -7.41
C ASP A 46 5.01 -0.62 -5.89
N PHE A 47 4.92 -1.69 -5.08
CA PHE A 47 4.98 -1.56 -3.63
C PHE A 47 6.38 -1.18 -3.16
N ASN A 48 6.46 -0.05 -2.46
CA ASN A 48 7.67 0.37 -1.78
C ASN A 48 7.38 0.56 -0.28
N PRO A 49 7.88 -0.33 0.60
CA PRO A 49 7.63 -0.23 2.04
C PRO A 49 8.24 1.04 2.67
N PHE A 50 9.14 1.73 1.98
CA PHE A 50 9.78 2.97 2.45
C PHE A 50 9.17 4.24 1.85
N ARG A 51 7.98 4.14 1.23
CA ARG A 51 7.22 5.24 0.63
C ARG A 51 5.71 5.05 0.84
N LEU A 52 5.29 4.80 2.08
CA LEU A 52 3.89 4.53 2.37
C LEU A 52 3.11 5.82 2.66
N GLU A 53 2.36 6.32 1.69
CA GLU A 53 1.40 7.40 1.93
C GLU A 53 0.28 6.97 2.89
N ARG A 54 -0.31 7.95 3.57
CA ARG A 54 -1.42 7.74 4.49
C ARG A 54 -2.58 8.63 4.08
N ILE A 55 -3.79 8.10 4.12
CA ILE A 55 -5.00 8.91 4.05
C ILE A 55 -5.04 9.79 5.31
N GLN A 56 -5.01 11.10 5.12
CA GLN A 56 -5.09 12.05 6.22
C GLN A 56 -6.47 12.00 6.87
N ALA A 57 -6.53 11.85 8.19
CA ALA A 57 -7.79 11.86 8.92
C ALA A 57 -8.47 13.25 8.86
N GLY A 58 -9.80 13.26 8.92
CA GLY A 58 -10.62 14.47 8.88
C GLY A 58 -11.47 14.61 7.62
N ASP A 59 -12.29 15.66 7.60
CA ASP A 59 -13.18 16.00 6.49
C ASP A 59 -12.45 16.85 5.44
N THR A 60 -11.49 16.23 4.75
CA THR A 60 -10.76 16.83 3.63
C THR A 60 -11.19 16.18 2.31
N PRO A 61 -10.92 16.81 1.14
CA PRO A 61 -11.23 16.21 -0.17
C PRO A 61 -10.49 14.89 -0.45
N TRP A 62 -9.53 14.51 0.39
CA TRP A 62 -8.74 13.27 0.33
C TRP A 62 -8.78 12.50 1.66
N GLY A 63 -9.73 12.82 2.54
CA GLY A 63 -9.91 12.12 3.82
C GLY A 63 -10.64 10.79 3.67
N PRO A 64 -10.88 10.07 4.78
CA PRO A 64 -11.51 8.74 4.75
C PRO A 64 -12.86 8.73 4.02
N LYS A 65 -13.69 9.76 4.23
CA LYS A 65 -14.98 9.91 3.56
C LYS A 65 -14.84 9.99 2.04
N ALA A 66 -13.90 10.78 1.54
CA ALA A 66 -13.67 10.92 0.10
C ALA A 66 -13.26 9.59 -0.55
N TYR A 67 -12.42 8.80 0.13
CA TYR A 67 -12.05 7.46 -0.33
C TYR A 67 -13.23 6.49 -0.35
N VAL A 68 -14.03 6.44 0.73
CA VAL A 68 -15.23 5.59 0.78
C VAL A 68 -16.19 5.96 -0.36
N GLU A 69 -16.45 7.24 -0.58
CA GLU A 69 -17.30 7.71 -1.67
C GLU A 69 -16.72 7.40 -3.05
N ARG A 70 -15.39 7.50 -3.23
CA ARG A 70 -14.70 7.07 -4.45
C ARG A 70 -14.97 5.59 -4.74
N TYR A 71 -14.84 4.71 -3.75
CA TYR A 71 -15.08 3.27 -3.96
C TYR A 71 -16.56 2.92 -4.16
N LYS A 72 -17.49 3.67 -3.56
CA LYS A 72 -18.93 3.54 -3.85
C LYS A 72 -19.24 3.91 -5.30
N LYS A 73 -18.70 5.02 -5.79
CA LYS A 73 -18.88 5.50 -7.17
C LYS A 73 -18.17 4.64 -8.21
N ASN A 74 -17.13 3.91 -7.82
CA ASN A 74 -16.30 3.09 -8.69
C ASN A 74 -16.27 1.64 -8.15
N PRO A 75 -17.38 0.89 -8.28
CA PRO A 75 -17.48 -0.45 -7.69
C PRO A 75 -16.44 -1.42 -8.23
N SER A 76 -15.97 -1.23 -9.46
CA SER A 76 -14.88 -2.01 -10.08
C SER A 76 -13.52 -1.87 -9.38
N LEU A 77 -13.35 -0.86 -8.51
CA LEU A 77 -12.16 -0.71 -7.67
C LEU A 77 -12.25 -1.51 -6.35
N ARG A 78 -13.40 -2.11 -6.05
CA ARG A 78 -13.61 -2.93 -4.87
C ARG A 78 -13.32 -4.38 -5.20
N TYR A 79 -12.71 -5.05 -4.24
CA TYR A 79 -12.37 -6.47 -4.33
C TYR A 79 -12.73 -7.14 -3.01
N VAL A 80 -13.24 -8.37 -3.08
CA VAL A 80 -13.50 -9.20 -1.91
C VAL A 80 -12.42 -10.28 -1.89
N SER A 81 -11.65 -10.32 -0.80
CA SER A 81 -10.69 -11.40 -0.56
C SER A 81 -11.43 -12.69 -0.21
N ASP A 82 -10.92 -13.83 -0.67
CA ASP A 82 -11.40 -15.15 -0.26
C ASP A 82 -10.98 -15.52 1.19
N GLY A 83 -10.23 -14.65 1.86
CA GLY A 83 -9.76 -14.82 3.24
C GLY A 83 -8.60 -15.80 3.41
N ASN A 84 -8.12 -16.43 2.33
CA ASN A 84 -7.05 -17.41 2.41
C ASN A 84 -5.68 -16.71 2.30
N ALA A 85 -4.87 -16.83 3.36
CA ALA A 85 -3.54 -16.22 3.44
C ALA A 85 -2.53 -16.74 2.38
N ARG A 86 -2.84 -17.83 1.68
CA ARG A 86 -2.05 -18.37 0.56
C ARG A 86 -2.54 -17.94 -0.82
N THR A 87 -3.59 -17.11 -0.88
CA THR A 87 -4.14 -16.57 -2.14
C THR A 87 -3.82 -15.09 -2.29
N ILE A 88 -3.42 -14.68 -3.49
CA ILE A 88 -3.45 -13.29 -3.93
C ILE A 88 -4.63 -13.16 -4.90
N THR A 89 -5.68 -12.46 -4.48
CA THR A 89 -6.81 -12.12 -5.36
C THR A 89 -6.48 -10.84 -6.11
N VAL A 90 -6.61 -10.87 -7.44
CA VAL A 90 -6.27 -9.74 -8.32
C VAL A 90 -7.37 -9.53 -9.36
N PRO A 91 -7.70 -8.28 -9.74
CA PRO A 91 -8.53 -8.03 -10.91
C PRO A 91 -7.98 -8.69 -12.17
N LYS A 92 -8.88 -9.23 -12.98
CA LYS A 92 -8.54 -9.74 -14.31
C LYS A 92 -7.84 -8.68 -15.15
N GLY A 93 -6.73 -9.06 -15.78
CA GLY A 93 -5.88 -8.17 -16.57
C GLY A 93 -4.80 -7.44 -15.77
N ALA A 94 -4.78 -7.56 -14.43
CA ALA A 94 -3.76 -6.96 -13.57
C ALA A 94 -2.77 -7.98 -12.97
N GLU A 95 -2.81 -9.23 -13.41
CA GLU A 95 -1.95 -10.33 -12.93
C GLU A 95 -0.46 -10.02 -13.13
N THR A 96 -0.14 -9.30 -14.21
CA THR A 96 1.22 -8.86 -14.55
C THR A 96 1.80 -7.84 -13.55
N ASN A 97 0.97 -7.28 -12.66
CA ASN A 97 1.44 -6.41 -11.59
C ASN A 97 1.96 -7.20 -10.37
N ILE A 98 1.78 -8.53 -10.33
CA ILE A 98 2.31 -9.36 -9.26
C ILE A 98 3.75 -9.76 -9.61
N PRO A 99 4.74 -9.51 -8.73
CA PRO A 99 6.11 -9.97 -8.96
C PRO A 99 6.19 -11.49 -9.13
N ALA A 100 7.00 -11.97 -10.08
CA ALA A 100 7.13 -13.40 -10.39
C ALA A 100 7.48 -14.26 -9.16
N ALA A 101 8.33 -13.75 -8.27
CA ALA A 101 8.68 -14.43 -7.03
C ALA A 101 7.48 -14.63 -6.08
N LEU A 102 6.53 -13.69 -6.07
CA LEU A 102 5.29 -13.82 -5.30
C LEU A 102 4.31 -14.76 -6.02
N ALA A 103 4.19 -14.65 -7.34
CA ALA A 103 3.34 -15.54 -8.14
C ALA A 103 3.78 -17.02 -8.03
N ALA A 104 5.07 -17.29 -7.82
CA ALA A 104 5.57 -18.64 -7.56
C ALA A 104 5.27 -19.16 -6.15
N LYS A 105 5.02 -18.27 -5.18
CA LYS A 105 4.85 -18.61 -3.76
C LYS A 105 3.38 -18.68 -3.31
N TYR A 106 2.52 -17.94 -3.99
CA TYR A 106 1.10 -17.80 -3.66
C TYR A 106 0.24 -18.25 -4.83
N ARG A 107 -0.97 -18.75 -4.52
CA ARG A 107 -1.98 -18.98 -5.55
C ARG A 107 -2.50 -17.62 -6.03
N VAL A 108 -2.36 -17.33 -7.32
CA VAL A 108 -2.95 -16.12 -7.93
C VAL A 108 -4.35 -16.45 -8.42
N LEU A 109 -5.35 -15.72 -7.92
CA LEU A 109 -6.74 -15.83 -8.34
C LEU A 109 -7.15 -14.55 -9.04
N SER A 110 -7.37 -14.63 -10.35
CA SER A 110 -7.96 -13.54 -11.12
C SER A 110 -9.49 -13.53 -10.93
N VAL A 111 -10.05 -12.37 -10.60
CA VAL A 111 -11.50 -12.17 -10.47
C VAL A 111 -11.98 -11.03 -11.36
N GLU A 112 -13.18 -11.16 -11.90
CA GLU A 112 -13.81 -10.04 -12.61
C GLU A 112 -14.04 -8.87 -11.64
N PRO A 113 -13.82 -7.62 -12.06
CA PRO A 113 -14.15 -6.46 -11.24
C PRO A 113 -15.63 -6.48 -10.87
N VAL A 114 -15.96 -6.04 -9.66
CA VAL A 114 -17.36 -5.92 -9.24
C VAL A 114 -18.08 -4.96 -10.19
N SER A 115 -19.10 -5.46 -10.89
CA SER A 115 -19.92 -4.65 -11.79
C SER A 115 -20.65 -3.55 -11.01
N ALA A 116 -20.91 -2.42 -11.68
CA ALA A 116 -21.91 -1.48 -11.20
C ALA A 116 -23.28 -2.17 -11.28
N GLY A 117 -23.79 -2.59 -10.13
CA GLY A 117 -25.20 -2.96 -9.97
C GLY A 117 -26.07 -1.72 -9.87
#